data_AF-N9PG56-F1
#
_entry.id   AF-N9PG56-F1
#
_cell.length_a   1.000
_cell.length_b   1.000
_cell.length_c   1.000
_cell.angle_alpha   90.00
_cell.angle_beta   90.00
_cell.angle_gamma   90.00
#
_symmetry.space_group_name_H-M   'P 1'
#
loop_
_entity.id
_entity.type
_entity.pdbx_description
1 polymer ?
#
loop_
_entity_poly.entity_id
_entity_poly.type
_entity_poly.pdbx_seq_one_letter_code
_entity_poly.pdbx_strand_id
1 'polypeptide(L)'
;MNDKKLLNLEMLEQDMWLNFCYYYQCELSEESIVIESQSYIDKKEKIIKRMQQNDFSPSEIVAFRHEMMGEAIPFKPFQIAELLTRINTLRIEVNDLSALIFQRQYSDILIAYVQLIGGLESIKNHKLYGSARATLAVKARYDEHLYPRREIIYRVLREQVVQRGCKWDNPNQAVNSVLDDLIKAFEVYDLDWLQSELILKQKMLSELEQSNPSVKQDKADLDGIRRKPRTASTSKK
;
A
#
# COMPACT_ATOMS: atom_id res chain seq x y z
N MET A 1 14.33 -12.38 22.57
CA MET A 1 13.14 -11.91 21.81
C MET A 1 13.52 -10.82 20.80
N ASN A 2 14.44 -9.91 21.15
CA ASN A 2 14.93 -8.88 20.23
C ASN A 2 15.80 -9.44 19.10
N ASP A 3 16.57 -10.52 19.34
CA ASP A 3 17.38 -11.17 18.29
C ASP A 3 16.53 -11.65 17.11
N LYS A 4 15.33 -12.18 17.41
CA LYS A 4 14.37 -12.58 16.37
C LYS A 4 13.82 -11.38 15.58
N LYS A 5 13.57 -10.25 16.25
CA LYS A 5 13.13 -9.01 15.59
C LYS A 5 14.23 -8.46 14.67
N LEU A 6 15.47 -8.44 15.15
CA LEU A 6 16.65 -8.02 14.39
C LEU A 6 16.87 -8.90 13.16
N LEU A 7 16.82 -10.22 13.34
CA LEU A 7 16.91 -11.19 12.24
C LEU A 7 15.81 -10.95 11.19
N ASN A 8 14.57 -10.69 11.62
CA ASN A 8 13.47 -10.40 10.70
C ASN A 8 13.72 -9.13 9.86
N LEU A 9 14.30 -8.09 10.45
CA LEU A 9 14.66 -6.86 9.72
C LEU A 9 15.82 -7.08 8.76
N GLU A 10 16.81 -7.87 9.15
CA GLU A 10 17.94 -8.24 8.30
C GLU A 10 17.50 -9.06 7.09
N MET A 11 16.67 -10.09 7.31
CA MET A 11 16.08 -10.86 6.22
C MET A 11 15.22 -9.99 5.30
N LEU A 12 14.42 -9.07 5.86
CA LEU A 12 13.58 -8.16 5.07
C LEU A 12 14.43 -7.27 4.16
N GLU A 13 15.48 -6.68 4.72
CA GLU A 13 16.43 -5.84 3.97
C GLU A 13 17.09 -6.63 2.84
N GLN A 14 17.61 -7.82 3.14
CA GLN A 14 18.24 -8.70 2.16
C GLN A 14 17.26 -9.10 1.05
N ASP A 15 16.04 -9.48 1.41
CA ASP A 15 15.02 -9.88 0.45
C ASP A 15 14.60 -8.72 -0.46
N MET A 16 14.46 -7.50 0.09
CA MET A 16 14.23 -6.28 -0.69
C MET A 16 15.38 -5.99 -1.65
N TRP A 17 16.63 -6.16 -1.20
CA TRP A 17 17.82 -6.01 -2.04
C TRP A 17 17.85 -7.00 -3.19
N LEU A 18 17.62 -8.29 -2.91
CA LEU A 18 17.55 -9.32 -3.95
C LEU A 18 16.45 -9.03 -4.97
N ASN A 19 15.29 -8.55 -4.51
CA ASN A 19 14.24 -8.12 -5.43
C ASN A 19 14.64 -6.88 -6.24
N PHE A 20 15.33 -5.92 -5.63
CA PHE A 20 15.87 -4.75 -6.33
C PHE A 20 16.84 -5.15 -7.45
N CYS A 21 17.71 -6.12 -7.20
CA CYS A 21 18.68 -6.63 -8.17
C CYS A 21 18.06 -7.39 -9.35
N TYR A 22 16.79 -7.80 -9.24
CA TYR A 22 16.05 -8.25 -10.41
C TYR A 22 15.81 -7.09 -11.40
N TYR A 23 15.57 -5.88 -10.90
CA TYR A 23 15.22 -4.71 -11.70
C TYR A 23 16.43 -3.87 -12.13
N TYR A 24 17.44 -3.80 -11.27
CA TYR A 24 18.62 -2.96 -11.46
C TYR A 24 19.89 -3.79 -11.41
N GLN A 25 20.93 -3.34 -12.12
CA GLN A 25 22.23 -3.98 -12.12
C GLN A 25 22.90 -3.79 -10.74
N CYS A 26 23.07 -4.87 -10.01
CA CYS A 26 23.77 -4.90 -8.72
C CYS A 26 25.18 -5.47 -8.87
N GLU A 27 26.15 -4.83 -8.22
CA GLU A 27 27.55 -5.26 -8.22
C GLU A 27 27.89 -6.24 -7.06
N LEU A 28 26.96 -6.49 -6.13
CA LEU A 28 27.19 -7.39 -5.00
C LEU A 28 26.84 -8.84 -5.37
N SER A 29 27.83 -9.72 -5.33
CA SER A 29 27.62 -11.17 -5.38
C SER A 29 26.93 -11.67 -4.10
N GLU A 30 26.13 -12.75 -4.22
CA GLU A 30 25.39 -13.41 -3.14
C GLU A 30 26.27 -13.79 -1.93
N GLU A 31 27.60 -13.88 -2.12
CA GLU A 31 28.59 -14.30 -1.12
C GLU A 31 29.00 -13.19 -0.12
N SER A 32 28.52 -11.95 -0.30
CA SER A 32 28.93 -10.82 0.54
C SER A 32 28.12 -10.64 1.83
N ILE A 33 27.16 -11.52 2.11
CA ILE A 33 26.27 -11.48 3.27
C ILE A 33 26.85 -12.35 4.40
N VAL A 34 28.10 -12.05 4.79
CA VAL A 34 28.69 -12.52 6.05
C VAL A 34 28.81 -11.31 6.96
N ILE A 35 28.05 -11.37 8.05
CA ILE A 35 27.73 -10.29 8.97
C ILE A 35 28.98 -9.91 9.79
N GLU A 36 29.12 -8.61 10.08
CA GLU A 36 30.03 -7.97 11.08
C GLU A 36 31.43 -7.51 10.67
N SER A 37 31.74 -7.28 9.38
CA SER A 37 32.94 -6.51 9.02
C SER A 37 32.61 -5.05 8.72
N GLN A 38 33.45 -4.10 9.18
CA GLN A 38 33.33 -2.67 8.83
C GLN A 38 33.23 -2.47 7.31
N SER A 39 33.94 -3.29 6.54
CA SER A 39 33.89 -3.35 5.07
C SER A 39 32.48 -3.62 4.52
N TYR A 40 31.68 -4.44 5.18
CA TYR A 40 30.29 -4.71 4.76
C TYR A 40 29.37 -3.51 5.02
N ILE A 41 29.52 -2.86 6.18
CA ILE A 41 28.76 -1.65 6.54
C ILE A 41 29.07 -0.53 5.54
N ASP A 42 30.35 -0.31 5.23
CA ASP A 42 30.79 0.72 4.29
C ASP A 42 30.25 0.48 2.87
N LYS A 43 30.24 -0.80 2.43
CA LYS A 43 29.66 -1.19 1.13
C LYS A 43 28.16 -0.91 1.09
N LYS A 44 27.42 -1.24 2.15
CA LYS A 44 25.99 -0.99 2.26
C LYS A 44 25.68 0.51 2.24
N GLU A 45 26.40 1.33 2.99
CA GLU A 45 26.23 2.78 2.95
C GLU A 45 26.51 3.37 1.57
N LYS A 46 27.58 2.92 0.90
CA LYS A 46 27.90 3.34 -0.46
C LYS A 46 26.76 3.03 -1.43
N ILE A 47 26.15 1.86 -1.31
CA ILE A 47 25.01 1.44 -2.14
C ILE A 47 23.79 2.30 -1.87
N ILE A 48 23.45 2.54 -0.60
CA ILE A 48 22.31 3.41 -0.24
C ILE A 48 22.52 4.82 -0.81
N LYS A 49 23.74 5.36 -0.76
CA LYS A 49 24.07 6.66 -1.37
C LYS A 49 23.87 6.67 -2.89
N ARG A 50 24.29 5.60 -3.58
CA ARG A 50 24.01 5.46 -5.03
C ARG A 50 22.50 5.39 -5.30
N MET A 51 21.74 4.70 -4.45
CA MET A 51 20.29 4.57 -4.62
C MET A 51 19.64 5.95 -4.49
N GLN A 52 20.05 6.75 -3.49
CA GLN A 52 19.58 8.13 -3.32
C GLN A 52 19.88 9.01 -4.54
N GLN A 53 20.98 8.75 -5.24
CA GLN A 53 21.36 9.44 -6.47
C GLN A 53 20.69 8.88 -7.73
N ASN A 54 19.92 7.79 -7.61
CA ASN A 54 19.39 7.00 -8.74
C ASN A 54 20.48 6.48 -9.69
N ASP A 55 21.67 6.23 -9.16
CA ASP A 55 22.85 5.80 -9.90
C ASP A 55 22.86 4.27 -10.12
N PHE A 56 21.83 3.77 -10.82
CA PHE A 56 21.68 2.37 -11.18
C PHE A 56 21.12 2.22 -12.59
N SER A 57 21.80 1.40 -13.40
CA SER A 57 21.28 0.95 -14.69
C SER A 57 20.23 -0.16 -14.50
N PRO A 58 19.23 -0.27 -15.38
CA PRO A 58 18.36 -1.44 -15.45
C PRO A 58 19.17 -2.73 -15.57
N SER A 59 18.67 -3.83 -14.99
CA SER A 59 19.25 -5.15 -15.21
C SER A 59 19.11 -5.58 -16.68
N GLU A 60 19.98 -6.48 -17.15
CA GLU A 60 19.94 -6.96 -18.54
C GLU A 60 18.57 -7.54 -18.91
N ILE A 61 17.95 -8.30 -18.00
CA ILE A 61 16.63 -8.92 -18.19
C ILE A 61 15.56 -7.84 -18.40
N VAL A 62 15.60 -6.78 -17.59
CA VAL A 62 14.61 -5.71 -17.66
C VAL A 62 14.87 -4.79 -18.84
N ALA A 63 16.13 -4.47 -19.15
CA ALA A 63 16.50 -3.74 -20.36
C ALA A 63 15.96 -4.45 -21.62
N PHE A 64 16.18 -5.77 -21.72
CA PHE A 64 15.66 -6.58 -22.82
C PHE A 64 14.12 -6.54 -22.90
N ARG A 65 13.42 -6.68 -21.77
CA ARG A 65 11.95 -6.60 -21.74
C ARG A 65 11.44 -5.21 -22.12
N HIS A 66 12.13 -4.16 -21.70
CA HIS A 66 11.79 -2.80 -22.09
C HIS A 66 11.90 -2.60 -23.60
N GLU A 67 12.99 -3.07 -24.21
CA GLU A 67 13.21 -3.00 -25.66
C GLU A 67 12.14 -3.78 -26.44
N MET A 68 11.75 -4.97 -25.98
CA MET A 68 10.81 -5.84 -26.69
C MET A 68 9.34 -5.50 -26.44
N MET A 69 8.99 -5.11 -25.21
CA MET A 69 7.60 -5.02 -24.74
C MET A 69 7.22 -3.61 -24.27
N GLY A 70 8.16 -2.67 -24.20
CA GLY A 70 7.93 -1.34 -23.62
C GLY A 70 7.69 -1.36 -22.11
N GLU A 71 7.98 -2.46 -21.42
CA GLU A 71 7.81 -2.58 -19.96
C GLU A 71 8.76 -1.64 -19.23
N ALA A 72 8.23 -0.73 -18.41
CA ALA A 72 9.03 0.19 -17.60
C ALA A 72 9.18 -0.33 -16.16
N ILE A 73 10.29 0.05 -15.49
CA ILE A 73 10.47 -0.23 -14.07
C ILE A 73 9.49 0.64 -13.27
N PRO A 74 8.68 0.05 -12.36
CA PRO A 74 7.62 0.78 -11.67
C PRO A 74 8.11 1.72 -10.56
N PHE A 75 9.39 1.64 -10.18
CA PHE A 75 9.96 2.42 -9.08
C PHE A 75 11.40 2.87 -9.40
N LYS A 76 11.85 3.94 -8.73
CA LYS A 76 13.22 4.46 -8.80
C LYS A 76 14.06 4.02 -7.59
N PRO A 77 15.39 3.89 -7.71
CA PRO A 77 16.25 3.45 -6.62
C PRO A 77 16.12 4.29 -5.34
N PHE A 78 15.96 5.62 -5.43
CA PHE A 78 15.88 6.48 -4.25
C PHE A 78 14.69 6.12 -3.35
N GLN A 79 13.58 5.65 -3.92
CA GLN A 79 12.39 5.29 -3.16
C GLN A 79 12.61 4.02 -2.33
N ILE A 80 13.44 3.10 -2.85
CA ILE A 80 13.88 1.92 -2.10
C ILE A 80 14.83 2.34 -0.97
N ALA A 81 15.73 3.29 -1.22
CA ALA A 81 16.63 3.82 -0.19
C ALA A 81 15.86 4.39 1.01
N GLU A 82 14.76 5.11 0.78
CA GLU A 82 13.92 5.64 1.85
C GLU A 82 13.33 4.52 2.73
N LEU A 83 12.89 3.41 2.13
CA LEU A 83 12.40 2.25 2.88
C LEU A 83 13.52 1.57 3.67
N LEU A 84 14.72 1.46 3.09
CA LEU A 84 15.89 0.91 3.78
C LEU A 84 16.30 1.79 4.98
N THR A 85 16.19 3.12 4.87
CA THR A 85 16.39 4.03 5.99
C THR A 85 15.37 3.76 7.10
N ARG A 86 14.09 3.56 6.78
CA ARG A 86 13.07 3.21 7.79
C ARG A 86 13.37 1.89 8.49
N ILE A 87 13.88 0.88 7.76
CA ILE A 87 14.32 -0.39 8.36
C ILE A 87 15.47 -0.16 9.34
N ASN A 88 16.46 0.67 8.97
CA ASN A 88 17.58 0.97 9.86
C ASN A 88 17.14 1.75 11.11
N THR A 89 16.21 2.71 10.99
CA THR A 89 15.62 3.39 12.15
C THR A 89 14.92 2.40 13.08
N LEU A 90 14.08 1.53 12.52
CA LEU A 90 13.39 0.48 13.28
C LEU A 90 14.36 -0.49 13.97
N ARG A 91 15.52 -0.75 13.35
CA ARG A 91 16.59 -1.58 13.91
C ARG A 91 17.19 -0.95 15.17
N ILE A 92 17.39 0.37 15.17
CA ILE A 92 17.93 1.11 16.33
C ILE A 92 16.92 1.11 17.48
N GLU A 93 15.64 1.33 17.19
CA GLU A 93 14.58 1.44 18.19
C GLU A 93 14.09 0.08 18.71
N VAL A 94 14.52 -1.05 18.13
CA VAL A 94 13.93 -2.38 18.34
C VAL A 94 13.87 -2.82 19.82
N ASN A 95 14.83 -2.35 20.62
CA ASN A 95 14.96 -2.70 22.03
C ASN A 95 13.93 -1.96 22.90
N ASP A 96 13.51 -0.78 22.48
CA ASP A 96 12.57 0.08 23.20
C ASP A 96 11.12 -0.20 22.79
N LEU A 97 10.92 -0.95 21.71
CA LEU A 97 9.61 -1.25 21.16
C LEU A 97 9.01 -2.53 21.73
N SER A 98 7.73 -2.44 22.12
CA SER A 98 6.91 -3.63 22.40
C SER A 98 6.78 -4.50 21.13
N ALA A 99 6.50 -5.79 21.30
CA ALA A 99 6.32 -6.70 20.17
C ALA A 99 5.18 -6.25 19.23
N LEU A 100 4.11 -5.68 19.78
CA LEU A 100 2.96 -5.18 19.03
C LEU A 100 3.34 -3.99 18.14
N ILE A 101 4.04 -3.00 18.72
CA ILE A 101 4.44 -1.79 17.98
C ILE A 101 5.45 -2.14 16.89
N PHE A 102 6.43 -2.98 17.22
CA PHE A 102 7.39 -3.48 16.24
C PHE A 102 6.69 -4.17 15.06
N GLN A 103 5.76 -5.08 15.34
CA GLN A 103 5.04 -5.80 14.28
C GLN A 103 4.23 -4.86 13.38
N ARG A 104 3.64 -3.81 13.96
CA ARG A 104 2.92 -2.79 13.20
C ARG A 104 3.85 -2.02 12.26
N GLN A 105 4.95 -1.48 12.78
CA GLN A 105 5.92 -0.73 11.97
C GLN A 105 6.58 -1.62 10.89
N TYR A 106 6.91 -2.87 11.23
CA TYR A 106 7.40 -3.86 10.26
C TYR A 106 6.39 -4.09 9.12
N SER A 107 5.11 -4.27 9.48
CA SER A 107 4.03 -4.47 8.52
C SER A 107 3.85 -3.24 7.62
N ASP A 108 3.91 -2.04 8.20
CA ASP A 108 3.76 -0.78 7.46
C ASP A 108 4.89 -0.59 6.44
N ILE A 109 6.13 -0.95 6.78
CA ILE A 109 7.27 -0.96 5.83
C ILE A 109 7.00 -1.92 4.67
N LEU A 110 6.55 -3.14 4.94
CA LEU A 110 6.22 -4.12 3.90
C LEU A 110 5.09 -3.66 2.98
N ILE A 111 4.05 -3.05 3.54
CA ILE A 111 2.91 -2.53 2.76
C ILE A 111 3.37 -1.36 1.88
N ALA A 112 4.14 -0.43 2.45
CA ALA A 112 4.71 0.69 1.70
C ALA A 112 5.62 0.21 0.56
N TYR A 113 6.39 -0.86 0.79
CA TYR A 113 7.20 -1.50 -0.24
C TYR A 113 6.35 -2.04 -1.39
N VAL A 114 5.29 -2.81 -1.09
CA VAL A 114 4.40 -3.36 -2.14
C VAL A 114 3.75 -2.25 -2.96
N GLN A 115 3.26 -1.20 -2.30
CA GLN A 115 2.65 -0.05 -2.96
C GLN A 115 3.66 0.67 -3.87
N LEU A 116 4.89 0.83 -3.38
CA LEU A 116 5.97 1.50 -4.11
C LEU A 116 6.32 0.78 -5.42
N ILE A 117 6.47 -0.55 -5.37
CA ILE A 117 6.87 -1.33 -6.55
C ILE A 117 5.71 -1.62 -7.50
N GLY A 118 4.52 -1.10 -7.22
CA GLY A 118 3.34 -1.22 -8.07
C GLY A 118 2.46 -2.44 -7.81
N GLY A 119 2.79 -3.30 -6.85
CA GLY A 119 1.97 -4.47 -6.47
C GLY A 119 2.77 -5.72 -6.14
N LEU A 120 2.06 -6.80 -5.77
CA LEU A 120 2.68 -8.07 -5.39
C LEU A 120 3.35 -8.78 -6.58
N GLU A 121 2.82 -8.60 -7.77
CA GLU A 121 3.31 -9.11 -9.06
C GLU A 121 4.70 -8.59 -9.45
N SER A 122 5.07 -7.44 -8.90
CA SER A 122 6.40 -6.84 -9.02
C SER A 122 7.43 -7.43 -8.04
N ILE A 123 7.03 -8.38 -7.20
CA ILE A 123 7.96 -9.11 -6.33
C ILE A 123 8.38 -10.40 -7.01
N LYS A 124 9.66 -10.50 -7.37
CA LYS A 124 10.29 -11.70 -7.92
C LYS A 124 10.95 -12.56 -6.83
N ASN A 125 11.33 -11.99 -5.69
CA ASN A 125 11.80 -12.76 -4.55
C ASN A 125 10.62 -13.50 -3.86
N HIS A 126 10.63 -14.84 -3.87
CA HIS A 126 9.54 -15.65 -3.33
C HIS A 126 9.32 -15.49 -1.81
N LYS A 127 10.39 -15.28 -1.03
CA LYS A 127 10.31 -15.08 0.42
C LYS A 127 9.66 -13.74 0.73
N LEU A 128 10.11 -12.69 0.04
CA LEU A 128 9.52 -11.37 0.13
C LEU A 128 8.06 -11.39 -0.27
N TYR A 129 7.72 -12.08 -1.36
CA TYR A 129 6.36 -12.22 -1.85
C TYR A 129 5.47 -12.90 -0.80
N GLY A 130 5.95 -14.00 -0.21
CA GLY A 130 5.23 -14.71 0.85
C GLY A 130 4.96 -13.83 2.07
N SER A 131 5.99 -13.10 2.53
CA SER A 131 5.89 -12.19 3.67
C SER A 131 4.94 -11.02 3.41
N ALA A 132 5.06 -10.38 2.24
CA ALA A 132 4.20 -9.30 1.80
C ALA A 132 2.73 -9.74 1.66
N ARG A 133 2.49 -10.89 1.02
CA ARG A 133 1.14 -11.46 0.87
C ARG A 133 0.52 -11.79 2.23
N ALA A 134 1.27 -12.40 3.15
CA ALA A 134 0.78 -12.70 4.49
C ALA A 134 0.43 -11.41 5.26
N THR A 135 1.29 -10.40 5.19
CA THR A 135 1.08 -9.09 5.82
C THR A 135 -0.17 -8.40 5.28
N LEU A 136 -0.34 -8.35 3.96
CA LEU A 136 -1.53 -7.79 3.33
C LEU A 136 -2.79 -8.57 3.69
N ALA A 137 -2.73 -9.90 3.74
CA ALA A 137 -3.87 -10.72 4.14
C ALA A 137 -4.26 -10.49 5.61
N VAL A 138 -3.28 -10.28 6.51
CA VAL A 138 -3.54 -9.91 7.90
C VAL A 138 -4.17 -8.52 7.97
N LYS A 139 -3.63 -7.53 7.26
CA LYS A 139 -4.25 -6.19 7.20
C LYS A 139 -5.67 -6.24 6.66
N ALA A 140 -5.92 -7.01 5.60
CA ALA A 140 -7.25 -7.24 5.06
C ALA A 140 -8.20 -7.89 6.09
N ARG A 141 -7.74 -8.82 6.93
CA ARG A 141 -8.60 -9.42 7.97
C ARG A 141 -9.12 -8.41 8.99
N TYR A 142 -8.30 -7.42 9.30
CA TYR A 142 -8.61 -6.33 10.23
C TYR A 142 -9.06 -5.05 9.52
N ASP A 143 -9.29 -5.13 8.20
CA ASP A 143 -9.97 -4.08 7.46
C ASP A 143 -11.39 -3.96 8.03
N GLU A 144 -11.83 -2.72 8.29
CA GLU A 144 -13.06 -2.40 9.00
C GLU A 144 -14.30 -3.03 8.33
N HIS A 145 -14.19 -3.41 7.06
CA HIS A 145 -15.28 -4.02 6.29
C HIS A 145 -15.25 -5.55 6.26
N LEU A 146 -14.07 -6.18 6.38
CA LEU A 146 -13.92 -7.63 6.30
C LEU A 146 -14.28 -8.32 7.61
N TYR A 147 -14.08 -7.66 8.74
CA TYR A 147 -14.45 -8.21 10.05
C TYR A 147 -15.98 -8.29 10.25
N PRO A 148 -16.79 -7.24 10.01
CA PRO A 148 -18.24 -7.31 10.08
C PRO A 148 -18.83 -8.32 9.09
N ARG A 149 -18.26 -8.42 7.87
CA ARG A 149 -18.69 -9.43 6.90
C ARG A 149 -18.46 -10.86 7.40
N ARG A 150 -17.36 -11.14 8.09
CA ARG A 150 -17.17 -12.46 8.75
C ARG A 150 -18.19 -12.70 9.85
N GLU A 151 -18.52 -11.67 10.62
CA GLU A 151 -19.54 -11.77 11.67
C GLU A 151 -20.93 -12.08 11.10
N ILE A 152 -21.28 -11.46 9.96
CA ILE A 152 -22.51 -11.78 9.22
C ILE A 152 -22.55 -13.27 8.85
N ILE A 153 -21.45 -13.83 8.35
CA ILE A 153 -21.36 -15.26 8.03
C ILE A 153 -21.65 -16.11 9.25
N TYR A 154 -20.98 -15.84 10.37
CA TYR A 154 -21.18 -16.61 11.60
C TYR A 154 -22.57 -16.41 12.21
N ARG A 155 -23.16 -15.22 12.06
CA ARG A 155 -24.53 -14.93 12.53
C ARG A 155 -25.55 -15.74 11.74
N VAL A 156 -25.55 -15.63 10.41
CA VAL A 156 -26.49 -16.34 9.53
C VAL A 156 -26.37 -17.85 9.72
N LEU A 157 -25.15 -18.39 9.80
CA LEU A 157 -24.95 -19.82 10.06
C LEU A 157 -25.54 -20.25 11.40
N ARG A 158 -25.38 -19.46 12.48
CA ARG A 158 -25.95 -19.78 13.79
C ARG A 158 -27.47 -19.72 13.79
N GLU A 159 -28.04 -18.68 13.19
CA GLU A 159 -29.49 -18.52 13.07
C GLU A 159 -30.13 -19.68 12.31
N GLN A 160 -29.51 -20.11 11.21
CA GLN A 160 -29.98 -21.24 10.42
C GLN A 160 -29.90 -22.59 11.16
N VAL A 161 -28.87 -22.81 11.97
CA VAL A 161 -28.81 -24.00 12.84
C VAL A 161 -29.94 -23.99 13.88
N VAL A 162 -30.25 -22.82 14.45
CA VAL A 162 -31.36 -22.69 15.42
C VAL A 162 -32.71 -22.92 14.75
N GLN A 163 -32.93 -22.37 13.56
CA GLN A 163 -34.18 -22.54 12.81
C GLN A 163 -34.40 -23.99 12.34
N ARG A 164 -33.34 -24.66 11.88
CA ARG A 164 -33.42 -26.06 11.41
C ARG A 164 -33.40 -27.07 12.55
N GLY A 165 -32.90 -26.69 13.73
CA GLY A 165 -32.76 -27.56 14.90
C GLY A 165 -31.63 -28.57 14.80
N CYS A 166 -30.85 -28.57 13.71
CA CYS A 166 -29.73 -29.49 13.51
C CYS A 166 -28.57 -28.82 12.78
N LYS A 167 -27.37 -29.40 12.93
CA LYS A 167 -26.19 -29.02 12.15
C LYS A 167 -26.23 -29.73 10.80
N TRP A 168 -25.58 -29.13 9.80
CA TRP A 168 -25.37 -29.78 8.51
C TRP A 168 -24.36 -30.92 8.61
N ASP A 169 -24.54 -31.93 7.76
CA ASP A 169 -23.65 -33.10 7.71
C ASP A 169 -22.32 -32.76 7.04
N ASN A 170 -22.31 -31.76 6.15
CA ASN A 170 -21.09 -31.28 5.50
C ASN A 170 -21.12 -29.78 5.18
N PRO A 171 -19.94 -29.15 4.96
CA PRO A 171 -19.85 -27.72 4.68
C PRO A 171 -20.56 -27.28 3.39
N ASN A 172 -20.59 -28.11 2.34
CA ASN A 172 -21.25 -27.75 1.07
C ASN A 172 -22.76 -27.61 1.25
N GLN A 173 -23.36 -28.50 2.04
CA GLN A 173 -24.77 -28.45 2.41
C GLN A 173 -25.06 -27.19 3.23
N ALA A 174 -24.17 -26.80 4.15
CA ALA A 174 -24.31 -25.56 4.90
C ALA A 174 -24.32 -24.35 3.96
N VAL A 175 -23.29 -24.21 3.12
CA VAL A 175 -23.13 -23.11 2.17
C VAL A 175 -24.35 -22.96 1.25
N ASN A 176 -24.75 -24.04 0.56
CA ASN A 176 -25.88 -24.00 -0.38
C ASN A 176 -27.19 -23.60 0.30
N SER A 177 -27.31 -23.89 1.59
CA SER A 177 -28.55 -23.69 2.32
C SER A 177 -28.70 -22.31 2.94
N VAL A 178 -27.60 -21.58 3.11
CA VAL A 178 -27.58 -20.24 3.70
C VAL A 178 -27.20 -19.15 2.69
N LEU A 179 -26.89 -19.53 1.44
CA LEU A 179 -26.37 -18.61 0.44
C LEU A 179 -27.30 -17.41 0.19
N ASP A 180 -28.59 -17.65 0.02
CA ASP A 180 -29.57 -16.59 -0.22
C ASP A 180 -29.71 -15.63 0.97
N ASP A 181 -29.67 -16.16 2.20
CA ASP A 181 -29.74 -15.35 3.41
C ASP A 181 -28.44 -14.56 3.64
N LEU A 182 -27.29 -15.16 3.30
CA LEU A 182 -26.00 -14.46 3.31
C LEU A 182 -25.99 -13.30 2.32
N ILE A 183 -26.49 -13.51 1.09
CA ILE A 183 -26.57 -12.46 0.07
C ILE A 183 -27.38 -11.28 0.60
N LYS A 184 -28.60 -11.53 1.11
CA LYS A 184 -29.45 -10.47 1.69
C LYS A 184 -28.78 -9.76 2.86
N ALA A 185 -28.15 -10.52 3.76
CA ALA A 185 -27.48 -9.93 4.92
C ALA A 185 -26.26 -9.08 4.54
N PHE A 186 -25.54 -9.47 3.48
CA PHE A 186 -24.47 -8.66 2.92
C PHE A 186 -24.99 -7.41 2.22
N GLU A 187 -26.07 -7.50 1.44
CA GLU A 187 -26.68 -6.34 0.78
C GLU A 187 -27.10 -5.26 1.78
N VAL A 188 -27.74 -5.66 2.88
CA VAL A 188 -28.12 -4.73 3.96
C VAL A 188 -26.89 -4.02 4.54
N TYR A 189 -25.86 -4.80 4.88
CA TYR A 189 -24.61 -4.24 5.41
C TYR A 189 -23.91 -3.31 4.42
N ASP A 190 -23.87 -3.70 3.14
CA ASP A 190 -23.21 -2.93 2.10
C ASP A 190 -23.91 -1.60 1.83
N LEU A 191 -25.24 -1.58 1.87
CA LEU A 191 -26.02 -0.33 1.76
C LEU A 191 -25.75 0.61 2.93
N ASP A 192 -25.82 0.11 4.17
CA ASP A 192 -25.56 0.90 5.38
C ASP A 192 -24.12 1.47 5.38
N TRP A 193 -23.16 0.65 4.97
CA TRP A 193 -21.77 1.04 4.86
C TRP A 193 -21.57 2.11 3.79
N LEU A 194 -22.05 1.88 2.55
CA LEU A 194 -21.92 2.85 1.46
C LEU A 194 -22.55 4.20 1.84
N GLN A 195 -23.70 4.18 2.51
CA GLN A 195 -24.35 5.39 2.98
C GLN A 195 -23.51 6.13 4.04
N SER A 196 -22.93 5.40 4.99
CA SER A 196 -22.05 5.97 6.02
C SER A 196 -20.78 6.58 5.42
N GLU A 197 -20.16 5.88 4.47
CA GLU A 197 -18.97 6.35 3.77
C GLU A 197 -19.27 7.61 2.94
N LEU A 198 -20.42 7.64 2.24
CA LEU A 198 -20.87 8.79 1.47
C LEU A 198 -21.03 10.03 2.36
N ILE A 199 -21.68 9.89 3.52
CA ILE A 199 -21.85 10.96 4.50
C ILE A 199 -20.49 11.48 4.98
N LEU A 200 -19.56 10.57 5.30
CA LEU A 200 -18.22 10.92 5.77
C LEU A 200 -17.44 11.69 4.70
N LYS A 201 -17.46 11.24 3.44
CA LYS A 201 -16.80 11.94 2.33
C LYS A 201 -17.41 13.30 2.05
N GLN A 202 -18.74 13.43 2.10
CA GLN A 202 -19.42 14.73 1.96
C GLN A 202 -19.00 15.71 3.06
N LYS A 203 -18.83 15.24 4.29
CA LYS A 203 -18.33 16.04 5.41
C LYS A 203 -16.89 16.50 5.16
N MET A 204 -15.99 15.58 4.79
CA MET A 204 -14.60 15.92 4.47
C MET A 204 -14.50 16.93 3.33
N LEU A 205 -15.33 16.77 2.29
CA LEU A 205 -15.38 17.68 1.15
C LEU A 205 -15.85 19.08 1.59
N SER A 206 -16.86 19.16 2.44
CA SER A 206 -17.33 20.43 3.02
C SER A 206 -16.26 21.12 3.86
N GLU A 207 -15.49 20.37 4.66
CA GLU A 207 -14.37 20.89 5.46
C GLU A 207 -13.21 21.38 4.57
N LEU A 208 -12.90 20.67 3.48
CA LEU A 208 -11.92 21.09 2.47
C LEU A 208 -12.35 22.37 1.73
N GLU A 209 -13.63 22.49 1.39
CA GLU A 209 -14.18 23.69 0.77
C GLU A 209 -14.19 24.90 1.72
N GLN A 210 -14.39 24.68 3.01
CA GLN A 210 -14.33 25.73 4.03
C GLN A 210 -12.89 26.15 4.37
N SER A 211 -11.93 25.23 4.33
CA SER A 211 -10.51 25.49 4.57
C SER A 211 -9.76 26.07 3.38
N ASN A 212 -10.37 26.11 2.18
CA ASN A 212 -9.86 26.81 0.98
C ASN A 212 -10.68 28.09 0.65
N PRO A 213 -10.54 29.20 1.41
CA PRO A 213 -11.21 30.45 1.08
C PRO A 213 -10.63 31.17 -0.16
N SER A 214 -9.44 30.81 -0.68
CA SER A 214 -8.79 31.58 -1.75
C SER A 214 -9.47 31.45 -3.13
N VAL A 215 -10.24 30.40 -3.40
CA VAL A 215 -10.93 30.23 -4.70
C VAL A 215 -12.18 31.11 -4.82
N LYS A 216 -12.71 31.61 -3.70
CA LYS A 216 -13.91 32.49 -3.71
C LYS A 216 -13.57 33.96 -3.96
N GLN A 217 -12.32 34.41 -3.72
CA GLN A 217 -11.91 35.79 -4.04
C GLN A 217 -11.72 36.00 -5.56
N ASP A 218 -11.24 35.00 -6.29
CA ASP A 218 -11.00 35.11 -7.74
C ASP A 218 -12.27 35.27 -8.58
N LYS A 219 -13.45 34.85 -8.07
CA LYS A 219 -14.73 35.05 -8.77
C LYS A 219 -15.39 36.39 -8.46
N ALA A 220 -15.11 36.99 -7.30
CA ALA A 220 -15.66 38.31 -6.95
C ALA A 220 -14.93 39.45 -7.68
N ASP A 221 -13.64 39.29 -7.98
CA ASP A 221 -12.85 40.30 -8.69
C ASP A 221 -13.09 40.34 -10.21
N LEU A 222 -13.72 39.31 -10.80
CA LEU A 222 -14.07 39.30 -12.22
C LEU A 222 -15.42 39.98 -12.53
N ASP A 223 -16.31 40.10 -11.56
CA ASP A 223 -17.64 40.73 -11.74
C ASP A 223 -17.58 42.27 -11.64
N GLY A 224 -16.44 42.83 -11.21
CA GLY A 224 -16.18 44.27 -11.11
C GLY A 224 -15.67 44.94 -12.39
N ILE A 225 -15.38 44.19 -13.46
CA ILE A 225 -14.85 44.77 -14.71
C ILE A 225 -16.01 45.35 -15.53
N ARG A 226 -16.38 46.60 -15.20
CA ARG A 226 -17.29 47.44 -15.99
C ARG A 226 -16.78 47.54 -17.42
N ARG A 227 -17.42 46.80 -18.34
CA ARG A 227 -17.19 46.89 -19.79
C ARG A 227 -17.38 48.34 -20.23
N LYS A 228 -16.32 48.98 -20.74
CA LYS A 228 -16.42 50.26 -21.45
C LYS A 228 -17.36 50.07 -22.66
N PRO A 229 -18.39 50.90 -22.85
CA PRO A 229 -19.22 50.83 -24.03
C PRO A 229 -18.40 51.19 -25.26
N ARG A 230 -18.47 50.31 -26.26
CA ARG A 230 -17.84 50.47 -27.57
C ARG A 230 -18.54 51.62 -28.29
N THR A 231 -17.86 52.73 -28.50
CA THR A 231 -18.35 53.83 -29.35
C THR A 231 -18.51 53.31 -30.78
N ALA A 232 -19.76 53.18 -31.20
CA ALA A 232 -20.10 53.09 -32.61
C ALA A 232 -19.97 54.49 -33.21
N SER A 233 -19.05 54.66 -34.16
CA SER A 233 -19.18 55.71 -35.17
C SER A 233 -19.12 55.06 -36.54
N THR A 234 -20.28 54.98 -37.16
CA THR A 234 -20.48 54.69 -38.56
C THR A 234 -20.37 55.98 -39.38
N SER A 235 -19.66 55.85 -40.50
CA SER A 235 -19.97 56.48 -41.80
C SER A 235 -19.46 57.89 -42.16
N LYS A 236 -18.75 57.90 -43.30
CA LYS A 236 -18.85 58.78 -44.48
C LYS A 236 -18.30 60.22 -44.37
N LYS A 237 -17.20 60.49 -45.07
CA LYS A 237 -17.17 60.84 -46.50
C LYS A 237 -15.78 60.58 -47.08
#